data_AF-A0A370AZF3-F1
#
_entry.id   AF-A0A370AZF3-F1
#
_cell.length_a   1.000
_cell.length_b   1.000
_cell.length_c   1.000
_cell.angle_alpha   90.00
_cell.angle_beta   90.00
_cell.angle_gamma   90.00
#
_symmetry.space_group_name_H-M   'P 1'
#
loop_
_entity.id
_entity.type
_entity.pdbx_description
1 polymer ?
#
loop_
_entity_poly.entity_id
_entity_poly.type
_entity_poly.pdbx_seq_one_letter_code
_entity_poly.pdbx_strand_id
1 'polypeptide(L)'
;MEFEVTATRKRPQSLMELSGQDFVVATLKNSIESGRIAHAYLFSGPRGVGKTSSARILARSLNCEKGPSITPCGVCSNCVEIARGNSMDVIEIDGASNTSVNDIREIKDEVLFGPGSSRYKIYIIDEVHMLSNSAFNALLKTIEEPPPYIIFIFATTEIHKVPATIRSRCQQFNFRLVELGEIKRLLANVCDEIAVKYDEDALFWIARESTGSVRDAYTLFDQIVSFSEGHLSLDKIREKLGLIGMDQLNNLMTHLVEEKTNASLDLLDCILSGGVSVEQFIVDLAEYLRNILFIFHGVRKESLLGYTEDRFSSAVFENLNSRQIEWALEEVITLFRNIRYSLNPRFELELLVSRLSSIRYHIDPKALLEELSRMKEQLGSSNIQISSSGEEIKKKLKIPETVLSDAFDQKLRERHSAPAVSAAKPNEAEAVSASSNPPAPPVINEKEERRETPTVRHTENQLQNLKEIEDAPGEIQQETVQNEPLPPLPEFREKVLIALRQERHSLAAAMDKSGSWDLDGSGLTLSFNSPFESTFIEKESREIEAIVKKALGWSLHIKTIVKHKKEEDLNQEVEEQVELVRNIFRGTLINRS
;
A
#
# COMPACT_ATOMS: atom_id res chain seq x y z
N MET A 1 -11.90 -27.28 23.80
CA MET A 1 -11.36 -25.93 24.05
C MET A 1 -11.78 -25.07 22.88
N GLU A 2 -12.27 -23.85 23.11
CA GLU A 2 -12.43 -22.88 22.02
C GLU A 2 -11.09 -22.71 21.30
N PHE A 3 -11.14 -22.60 19.97
CA PHE A 3 -9.95 -22.36 19.17
C PHE A 3 -9.45 -20.94 19.47
N GLU A 4 -8.34 -20.84 20.20
CA GLU A 4 -7.65 -19.59 20.45
C GLU A 4 -6.36 -19.54 19.64
N VAL A 5 -6.16 -18.46 18.88
CA VAL A 5 -4.95 -18.22 18.09
C VAL A 5 -3.74 -18.25 19.02
N THR A 6 -2.71 -19.01 18.66
CA THR A 6 -1.47 -19.19 19.43
C THR A 6 -0.82 -17.84 19.72
N ALA A 7 -0.87 -16.89 18.79
CA ALA A 7 -0.35 -15.53 19.00
C ALA A 7 -0.97 -14.81 20.22
N THR A 8 -2.23 -15.10 20.54
CA THR A 8 -2.92 -14.58 21.73
C THR A 8 -2.63 -15.44 22.96
N ARG A 9 -2.77 -16.76 22.83
CA ARG A 9 -2.54 -17.73 23.91
C ARG A 9 -1.11 -17.66 24.48
N LYS A 10 -0.12 -17.45 23.62
CA LYS A 10 1.31 -17.34 23.95
C LYS A 10 1.80 -15.92 24.20
N ARG A 11 0.88 -14.97 24.39
CA ARG A 11 1.25 -13.62 24.78
C ARG A 11 1.95 -13.68 26.16
N PRO A 12 3.16 -13.11 26.29
CA PRO A 12 3.94 -13.19 27.52
C PRO A 12 3.18 -12.55 28.69
N GLN A 13 3.23 -13.21 29.84
CA GLN A 13 2.55 -12.74 31.05
C GLN A 13 3.50 -11.99 31.99
N SER A 14 4.80 -12.24 31.89
CA SER A 14 5.84 -11.57 32.65
C SER A 14 6.90 -10.94 31.74
N LEU A 15 7.65 -9.95 32.25
CA LEU A 15 8.74 -9.35 31.49
C LEU A 15 9.88 -10.36 31.22
N MET A 16 9.99 -11.41 32.05
CA MET A 16 11.01 -12.45 31.87
C MET A 16 10.69 -13.42 30.72
N GLU A 17 9.45 -13.49 30.28
CA GLU A 17 9.03 -14.31 29.13
C GLU A 17 9.22 -13.60 27.79
N LEU A 18 9.67 -12.33 27.78
CA LEU A 18 9.91 -11.58 26.55
C LEU A 18 11.20 -12.04 25.86
N SER A 19 11.06 -12.86 24.83
CA SER A 19 12.18 -13.33 24.02
C SER A 19 12.84 -12.22 23.20
N GLY A 20 14.16 -12.18 23.21
CA GLY A 20 14.98 -11.27 22.40
C GLY A 20 15.01 -9.81 22.86
N GLN A 21 14.51 -9.48 24.06
CA GLN A 21 14.41 -8.11 24.58
C GLN A 21 15.18 -7.89 25.89
N ASP A 22 16.32 -8.56 26.10
CA ASP A 22 17.06 -8.59 27.37
C ASP A 22 17.37 -7.19 27.94
N PHE A 23 17.78 -6.25 27.08
CA PHE A 23 18.11 -4.89 27.50
C PHE A 23 16.89 -4.12 28.02
N VAL A 24 15.73 -4.28 27.36
CA VAL A 24 14.47 -3.63 27.76
C VAL A 24 14.01 -4.21 29.10
N VAL A 25 14.04 -5.54 29.23
CA VAL A 25 13.67 -6.25 30.45
C VAL A 25 14.55 -5.84 31.63
N ALA A 26 15.88 -5.82 31.45
CA ALA A 26 16.83 -5.41 32.49
C ALA A 26 16.61 -3.95 32.94
N THR A 27 16.35 -3.05 32.00
CA THR A 27 16.15 -1.62 32.30
C THR A 27 14.82 -1.39 33.04
N LEU A 28 13.73 -2.01 32.59
CA LEU A 28 12.43 -1.94 33.27
C LEU A 28 12.49 -2.57 34.67
N LYS A 29 13.18 -3.72 34.81
CA LYS A 29 13.41 -4.37 36.11
C LYS A 29 14.09 -3.41 37.09
N ASN A 30 15.21 -2.80 36.70
CA ASN A 30 15.95 -1.88 37.55
C ASN A 30 15.14 -0.62 37.91
N SER A 31 14.32 -0.11 36.97
CA SER A 31 13.44 1.04 37.22
C SER A 31 12.38 0.72 38.28
N ILE A 32 11.72 -0.43 38.17
CA ILE A 32 10.69 -0.88 39.12
C ILE A 32 11.30 -1.16 40.49
N GLU A 33 12.40 -1.91 40.56
CA GLU A 33 13.06 -2.28 41.82
C GLU A 33 13.63 -1.06 42.57
N SER A 34 14.12 -0.06 41.84
CA SER A 34 14.64 1.18 42.44
C SER A 34 13.57 2.24 42.71
N GLY A 35 12.29 1.97 42.39
CA GLY A 35 11.20 2.93 42.54
C GLY A 35 11.31 4.16 41.64
N ARG A 36 12.21 4.14 40.65
CA ARG A 36 12.43 5.23 39.68
C ARG A 36 11.51 5.07 38.48
N ILE A 37 10.22 5.22 38.73
CA ILE A 37 9.15 5.08 37.73
C ILE A 37 9.02 6.40 36.95
N ALA A 38 9.17 6.36 35.63
CA ALA A 38 8.93 7.52 34.78
C ALA A 38 7.42 7.77 34.60
N HIS A 39 7.05 9.03 34.38
CA HIS A 39 5.66 9.42 34.06
C HIS A 39 5.29 9.12 32.60
N ALA A 40 6.28 8.91 31.72
CA ALA A 40 6.06 8.59 30.31
C ALA A 40 7.12 7.62 29.77
N TYR A 41 6.65 6.57 29.09
CA TYR A 41 7.45 5.55 28.41
C TYR A 41 7.16 5.59 26.92
N LEU A 42 8.19 5.47 26.08
CA LEU A 42 8.06 5.33 24.63
C LEU A 42 8.69 4.01 24.18
N PHE A 43 7.86 3.08 23.75
CA PHE A 43 8.24 1.78 23.21
C PHE A 43 8.25 1.85 21.69
N SER A 44 9.45 1.84 21.10
CA SER A 44 9.64 1.89 19.65
C SER A 44 10.18 0.56 19.13
N GLY A 45 9.80 0.17 17.92
CA GLY A 45 10.40 -0.97 17.23
C GLY A 45 9.43 -1.63 16.25
N PRO A 46 9.89 -2.63 15.47
CA PRO A 46 9.06 -3.29 14.46
C PRO A 46 7.76 -3.89 15.03
N ARG A 47 6.79 -4.18 14.18
CA ARG A 47 5.55 -4.84 14.61
C ARG A 47 5.83 -6.26 15.13
N GLY A 48 4.99 -6.74 16.05
CA GLY A 48 5.04 -8.12 16.53
C GLY A 48 6.21 -8.51 17.46
N VAL A 49 7.08 -7.56 17.85
CA VAL A 49 8.21 -7.77 18.80
C VAL A 49 7.83 -7.69 20.29
N GLY A 50 6.55 -7.44 20.60
CA GLY A 50 6.05 -7.44 21.99
C GLY A 50 5.90 -6.08 22.68
N LYS A 51 5.85 -4.96 21.93
CA LYS A 51 5.66 -3.60 22.50
C LYS A 51 4.40 -3.48 23.38
N THR A 52 3.22 -3.73 22.81
CA THR A 52 1.93 -3.64 23.51
C THR A 52 1.81 -4.70 24.63
N SER A 53 2.40 -5.88 24.44
CA SER A 53 2.50 -6.89 25.51
C SER A 53 3.31 -6.37 26.69
N SER A 54 4.46 -5.76 26.43
CA SER A 54 5.32 -5.17 27.45
C SER A 54 4.62 -4.01 28.18
N ALA A 55 3.82 -3.21 27.45
CA ALA A 55 3.02 -2.13 28.04
C ALA A 55 2.01 -2.66 29.06
N ARG A 56 1.25 -3.70 28.69
CA ARG A 56 0.30 -4.36 29.60
C ARG A 56 1.00 -5.03 30.78
N ILE A 57 2.15 -5.68 30.55
CA ILE A 57 2.93 -6.27 31.65
C ILE A 57 3.41 -5.19 32.61
N LEU A 58 3.95 -4.08 32.10
CA LEU A 58 4.39 -2.94 32.91
C LEU A 58 3.22 -2.36 33.71
N ALA A 59 2.04 -2.20 33.10
CA ALA A 59 0.84 -1.73 33.79
C ALA A 59 0.45 -2.66 34.95
N ARG A 60 0.47 -3.98 34.75
CA ARG A 60 0.26 -4.96 35.82
C ARG A 60 1.33 -4.88 36.90
N SER A 61 2.59 -4.76 36.50
CA SER A 61 3.72 -4.64 37.43
C SER A 61 3.54 -3.44 38.36
N LEU A 62 3.05 -2.30 37.86
CA LEU A 62 2.88 -1.08 38.62
C LEU A 62 1.60 -1.07 39.49
N ASN A 63 0.51 -1.66 38.99
CA ASN A 63 -0.80 -1.65 39.66
C ASN A 63 -1.13 -2.93 40.43
N CYS A 64 -0.20 -3.90 40.52
CA CYS A 64 -0.38 -5.09 41.33
C CYS A 64 -0.58 -4.73 42.82
N GLU A 65 -1.53 -5.38 43.48
CA GLU A 65 -1.84 -5.16 44.90
C GLU A 65 -0.64 -5.44 45.82
N LYS A 66 0.21 -6.40 45.44
CA LYS A 66 1.46 -6.72 46.15
C LYS A 66 2.53 -5.62 46.02
N GLY A 67 2.21 -4.52 45.35
CA GLY A 67 3.10 -3.39 45.08
C GLY A 67 3.78 -3.49 43.72
N PRO A 68 4.50 -2.42 43.32
CA PRO A 68 5.32 -2.42 42.12
C PRO A 68 6.30 -3.59 42.13
N SER A 69 6.13 -4.55 41.21
CA SER A 69 6.96 -5.76 41.14
C SER A 69 7.27 -6.13 39.70
N ILE A 70 8.49 -6.62 39.47
CA ILE A 70 8.90 -7.20 38.18
C ILE A 70 8.08 -8.46 37.83
N THR A 71 7.55 -9.14 38.85
CA THR A 71 6.69 -10.31 38.73
C THR A 71 5.31 -9.96 39.28
N PRO A 72 4.38 -9.46 38.43
CA PRO A 72 3.01 -9.23 38.85
C PRO A 72 2.40 -10.58 39.28
N CYS A 73 1.52 -10.56 40.29
CA CYS A 73 1.04 -11.80 40.89
C CYS A 73 0.11 -12.62 39.98
N GLY A 74 -0.49 -12.00 38.95
CA GLY A 74 -1.38 -12.66 37.99
C GLY A 74 -2.76 -13.06 38.55
N VAL A 75 -2.99 -12.94 39.86
CA VAL A 75 -4.19 -13.45 40.53
C VAL A 75 -5.05 -12.38 41.22
N CYS A 76 -4.51 -11.19 41.49
CA CYS A 76 -5.29 -10.09 42.08
C CYS A 76 -6.25 -9.47 41.05
N SER A 77 -7.30 -8.77 41.50
CA SER A 77 -8.30 -8.13 40.62
C SER A 77 -7.64 -7.25 39.57
N ASN A 78 -6.74 -6.35 39.97
CA ASN A 78 -6.01 -5.47 39.06
C ASN A 78 -5.23 -6.26 38.00
N CYS A 79 -4.53 -7.34 38.38
CA CYS A 79 -3.75 -8.14 37.42
C CYS A 79 -4.66 -8.83 36.39
N VAL A 80 -5.80 -9.37 36.83
CA VAL A 80 -6.75 -10.09 35.98
C VAL A 80 -7.49 -9.11 35.05
N GLU A 81 -7.94 -7.98 35.57
CA GLU A 81 -8.64 -6.94 34.80
C GLU A 81 -7.74 -6.34 33.72
N ILE A 82 -6.49 -6.00 34.06
CA ILE A 82 -5.52 -5.47 33.09
C ILE A 82 -5.15 -6.53 32.05
N ALA A 83 -4.99 -7.81 32.45
CA ALA A 83 -4.70 -8.89 31.51
C ALA A 83 -5.83 -9.07 30.47
N ARG A 84 -7.08 -8.89 30.91
CA ARG A 84 -8.28 -8.98 30.06
C ARG A 84 -8.58 -7.69 29.29
N GLY A 85 -7.92 -6.58 29.60
CA GLY A 85 -8.16 -5.28 28.97
C GLY A 85 -9.42 -4.55 29.48
N ASN A 86 -9.95 -4.92 30.65
CA ASN A 86 -11.20 -4.38 31.21
C ASN A 86 -10.98 -3.52 32.46
N SER A 87 -9.75 -3.05 32.69
CA SER A 87 -9.39 -2.25 33.86
C SER A 87 -9.84 -0.80 33.69
N MET A 88 -10.54 -0.24 34.66
CA MET A 88 -10.93 1.19 34.63
C MET A 88 -9.72 2.13 34.73
N ASP A 89 -8.66 1.71 35.42
CA ASP A 89 -7.46 2.52 35.63
C ASP A 89 -6.35 2.28 34.59
N VAL A 90 -6.59 1.39 33.62
CA VAL A 90 -5.64 1.12 32.52
C VAL A 90 -6.39 1.23 31.21
N ILE A 91 -6.21 2.36 30.54
CA ILE A 91 -6.95 2.72 29.34
C ILE A 91 -6.04 2.46 28.14
N GLU A 92 -6.43 1.53 27.27
CA GLU A 92 -5.73 1.22 26.04
C GLU A 92 -6.43 1.89 24.85
N ILE A 93 -5.70 2.74 24.15
CA ILE A 93 -6.16 3.50 22.99
C ILE A 93 -5.34 3.08 21.80
N ASP A 94 -6.01 2.62 20.75
CA ASP A 94 -5.37 2.41 19.46
C ASP A 94 -5.38 3.73 18.67
N GLY A 95 -4.20 4.28 18.40
CA GLY A 95 -4.02 5.51 17.65
C GLY A 95 -4.47 5.43 16.19
N ALA A 96 -4.56 4.23 15.61
CA ALA A 96 -5.11 4.04 14.27
C ALA A 96 -6.64 4.18 14.25
N SER A 97 -7.31 3.74 15.32
CA SER A 97 -8.77 3.74 15.43
C SER A 97 -9.32 5.05 16.04
N ASN A 98 -8.55 5.71 16.91
CA ASN A 98 -8.96 6.91 17.65
C ASN A 98 -8.15 8.14 17.19
N THR A 99 -8.22 8.45 15.90
CA THR A 99 -7.45 9.54 15.29
C THR A 99 -8.08 10.92 15.53
N SER A 100 -9.31 10.97 16.02
CA SER A 100 -10.07 12.22 16.13
C SER A 100 -9.56 13.09 17.28
N VAL A 101 -9.65 14.41 17.10
CA VAL A 101 -9.23 15.38 18.13
C VAL A 101 -10.15 15.36 19.35
N ASN A 102 -11.39 14.88 19.18
CA ASN A 102 -12.39 14.84 20.25
C ASN A 102 -12.08 13.72 21.25
N ASP A 103 -11.73 12.52 20.77
CA ASP A 103 -11.38 11.37 21.62
C ASP A 103 -10.23 11.72 22.60
N ILE A 104 -9.29 12.54 22.14
CA ILE A 104 -8.11 12.91 22.94
C ILE A 104 -8.37 14.12 23.83
N ARG A 105 -9.37 14.94 23.52
CA ARG A 105 -9.87 15.96 24.46
C ARG A 105 -10.62 15.32 25.61
N GLU A 106 -11.43 14.30 25.35
CA GLU A 106 -12.10 13.51 26.39
C GLU A 106 -11.06 12.88 27.32
N ILE A 107 -10.00 12.26 26.76
CA ILE A 107 -8.87 11.75 27.55
C ILE A 107 -8.25 12.85 28.42
N LYS A 108 -8.00 14.04 27.87
CA LYS A 108 -7.41 15.16 28.62
C LYS A 108 -8.28 15.58 29.81
N ASP A 109 -9.59 15.60 29.65
CA ASP A 109 -10.51 15.98 30.72
C ASP A 109 -10.62 14.86 31.78
N GLU A 110 -10.54 13.59 31.36
CA GLU A 110 -10.53 12.43 32.25
C GLU A 110 -9.22 12.24 33.04
N VAL A 111 -8.10 12.69 32.48
CA VAL A 111 -6.76 12.67 33.12
C VAL A 111 -6.76 13.46 34.43
N LEU A 112 -7.64 14.46 34.59
CA LEU A 112 -7.72 15.27 35.82
C LEU A 112 -8.22 14.48 37.03
N PHE A 113 -8.85 13.32 36.82
CA PHE A 113 -9.38 12.48 37.90
C PHE A 113 -8.38 11.40 38.32
N GLY A 114 -8.24 11.21 39.63
CA GLY A 114 -7.39 10.16 40.21
C GLY A 114 -7.85 8.73 39.86
N PRO A 115 -6.99 7.73 40.10
CA PRO A 115 -7.34 6.33 39.89
C PRO A 115 -8.44 5.88 40.87
N GLY A 116 -9.29 4.96 40.42
CA GLY A 116 -10.41 4.43 41.20
C GLY A 116 -10.01 3.37 42.22
N SER A 117 -9.35 2.30 41.78
CA SER A 117 -8.96 1.15 42.62
C SER A 117 -7.46 0.84 42.56
N SER A 118 -6.75 1.39 41.58
CA SER A 118 -5.32 1.14 41.33
C SER A 118 -4.42 2.24 41.90
N ARG A 119 -3.11 1.96 41.93
CA ARG A 119 -2.09 2.91 42.39
C ARG A 119 -1.83 4.02 41.36
N TYR A 120 -1.84 3.66 40.08
CA TYR A 120 -1.61 4.55 38.95
C TYR A 120 -2.75 4.45 37.94
N LYS A 121 -3.09 5.57 37.32
CA LYS A 121 -3.93 5.65 36.12
C LYS A 121 -3.00 5.61 34.90
N ILE A 122 -3.08 4.53 34.12
CA ILE A 122 -2.12 4.23 33.05
C ILE A 122 -2.81 4.35 31.70
N TYR A 123 -2.24 5.16 30.82
CA TYR A 123 -2.70 5.31 29.43
C TYR A 123 -1.72 4.60 28.50
N ILE A 124 -2.18 3.53 27.85
CA ILE A 124 -1.43 2.82 26.81
C ILE A 124 -1.93 3.31 25.47
N ILE A 125 -1.09 4.01 24.71
CA ILE A 125 -1.43 4.47 23.36
C ILE A 125 -0.62 3.69 22.34
N ASP A 126 -1.26 2.75 21.66
CA ASP A 126 -0.64 1.95 20.60
C ASP A 126 -0.67 2.71 19.26
N GLU A 127 0.31 2.41 18.41
CA GLU A 127 0.57 3.10 17.14
C GLU A 127 0.43 4.63 17.24
N VAL A 128 1.05 5.23 18.26
CA VAL A 128 0.92 6.66 18.59
C VAL A 128 1.26 7.58 17.40
N HIS A 129 2.08 7.12 16.46
CA HIS A 129 2.44 7.86 15.26
C HIS A 129 1.26 8.14 14.31
N MET A 130 0.13 7.43 14.50
CA MET A 130 -1.11 7.65 13.76
C MET A 130 -1.95 8.80 14.34
N LEU A 131 -1.60 9.33 15.51
CA LEU A 131 -2.31 10.45 16.10
C LEU A 131 -2.11 11.76 15.31
N SER A 132 -3.16 12.57 15.28
CA SER A 132 -3.09 13.91 14.68
C SER A 132 -2.17 14.86 15.48
N ASN A 133 -1.56 15.83 14.81
CA ASN A 133 -0.72 16.85 15.48
C ASN A 133 -1.47 17.64 16.55
N SER A 134 -2.76 17.91 16.32
CA SER A 134 -3.65 18.56 17.29
C SER A 134 -3.84 17.70 18.55
N ALA A 135 -3.98 16.39 18.39
CA ALA A 135 -4.06 15.45 19.50
C ALA A 135 -2.76 15.39 20.31
N PHE A 136 -1.60 15.35 19.63
CA PHE A 136 -0.31 15.41 20.30
C PHE A 136 -0.15 16.68 21.14
N ASN A 137 -0.51 17.84 20.60
CA ASN A 137 -0.45 19.10 21.32
C ASN A 137 -1.39 19.17 22.53
N ALA A 138 -2.52 18.46 22.48
CA ALA A 138 -3.42 18.35 23.62
C ALA A 138 -2.80 17.56 24.78
N LEU A 139 -2.03 16.51 24.47
CA LEU A 139 -1.33 15.68 25.46
C LEU A 139 -0.05 16.34 26.01
N LEU A 140 0.59 17.24 25.25
CA LEU A 140 1.87 17.87 25.66
C LEU A 140 1.80 18.54 27.03
N LYS A 141 0.72 19.29 27.31
CA LYS A 141 0.54 19.97 28.61
C LYS A 141 0.53 18.98 29.77
N THR A 142 -0.15 17.84 29.58
CA THR A 142 -0.23 16.78 30.58
C THR A 142 1.09 16.03 30.73
N ILE A 143 1.84 15.83 29.64
CA ILE A 143 3.14 15.15 29.69
C ILE A 143 4.21 16.06 30.33
N GLU A 144 4.09 17.38 30.19
CA GLU A 144 5.00 18.35 30.80
C GLU A 144 4.85 18.45 32.32
N GLU A 145 3.61 18.47 32.80
CA GLU A 145 3.30 18.57 34.23
C GLU A 145 2.30 17.47 34.63
N PRO A 146 2.70 16.19 34.59
CA PRO A 146 1.80 15.08 34.88
C PRO A 146 1.48 15.02 36.37
N PRO A 147 0.21 14.78 36.74
CA PRO A 147 -0.13 14.37 38.09
C PRO A 147 0.67 13.12 38.50
N PRO A 148 1.06 12.98 39.78
CA PRO A 148 2.00 11.93 40.22
C PRO A 148 1.45 10.50 40.09
N TYR A 149 0.13 10.36 39.90
CA TYR A 149 -0.56 9.08 39.72
C TYR A 149 -0.73 8.68 38.25
N ILE A 150 -0.30 9.51 37.28
CA ILE A 150 -0.50 9.23 35.85
C ILE A 150 0.77 8.71 35.21
N ILE A 151 0.62 7.66 34.40
CA ILE A 151 1.70 7.10 33.61
C ILE A 151 1.24 6.92 32.16
N PHE A 152 1.98 7.48 31.22
CA PHE A 152 1.78 7.27 29.79
C PHE A 152 2.72 6.18 29.27
N ILE A 153 2.21 5.27 28.45
CA ILE A 153 2.98 4.28 27.72
C ILE A 153 2.61 4.41 26.24
N PHE A 154 3.50 5.00 25.46
CA PHE A 154 3.35 5.14 24.02
C PHE A 154 4.03 3.97 23.33
N ALA A 155 3.37 3.32 22.37
CA ALA A 155 3.97 2.33 21.50
C ALA A 155 3.93 2.80 20.04
N THR A 156 5.01 2.55 19.29
CA THR A 156 5.10 2.93 17.88
C THR A 156 5.98 2.00 17.07
N THR A 157 5.59 1.77 15.82
CA THR A 157 6.46 1.18 14.79
C THR A 157 7.38 2.21 14.13
N GLU A 158 7.00 3.49 14.14
CA GLU A 158 7.68 4.55 13.40
C GLU A 158 8.07 5.71 14.33
N ILE A 159 9.20 5.56 15.03
CA ILE A 159 9.69 6.58 15.99
C ILE A 159 9.92 7.96 15.36
N HIS A 160 10.26 8.01 14.08
CA HIS A 160 10.58 9.27 13.37
C HIS A 160 9.34 10.13 13.10
N LYS A 161 8.15 9.55 13.08
CA LYS A 161 6.88 10.29 12.97
C LYS A 161 6.39 10.86 14.31
N VAL A 162 6.95 10.39 15.44
CA VAL A 162 6.60 10.92 16.76
C VAL A 162 7.33 12.25 16.99
N PRO A 163 6.61 13.33 17.36
CA PRO A 163 7.23 14.64 17.60
C PRO A 163 8.39 14.59 18.59
N ALA A 164 9.49 15.29 18.27
CA ALA A 164 10.67 15.35 19.12
C ALA A 164 10.37 15.89 20.54
N THR A 165 9.35 16.74 20.65
CA THR A 165 8.85 17.29 21.92
C THR A 165 8.32 16.23 22.88
N ILE A 166 7.71 15.16 22.36
CA ILE A 166 7.24 14.04 23.18
C ILE A 166 8.39 13.09 23.49
N ARG A 167 9.21 12.79 22.47
CA ARG A 167 10.37 11.90 22.61
C ARG A 167 11.33 12.37 23.70
N SER A 168 11.55 13.68 23.85
CA SER A 168 12.44 14.23 24.87
C SER A 168 11.89 14.11 26.30
N ARG A 169 10.58 13.93 26.47
CA ARG A 169 9.90 13.81 27.77
C ARG A 169 9.60 12.36 28.16
N CYS A 170 9.86 11.41 27.27
CA CYS A 170 9.63 9.99 27.51
C CYS A 170 10.95 9.24 27.75
N GLN A 171 10.90 8.22 28.61
CA GLN A 171 11.94 7.21 28.66
C GLN A 171 11.80 6.28 27.45
N GLN A 172 12.81 6.25 26.57
CA GLN A 172 12.75 5.54 25.30
C GLN A 172 13.29 4.11 25.42
N PHE A 173 12.54 3.14 24.90
CA PHE A 173 12.91 1.74 24.82
C PHE A 173 12.80 1.26 23.39
N ASN A 174 13.91 0.76 22.84
CA ASN A 174 13.95 0.26 21.48
C ASN A 174 13.90 -1.28 21.46
N PHE A 175 12.81 -1.80 20.95
CA PHE A 175 12.58 -3.22 20.74
C PHE A 175 13.19 -3.65 19.42
N ARG A 176 13.86 -4.81 19.43
CA ARG A 176 14.55 -5.35 18.26
C ARG A 176 13.79 -6.55 17.69
N LEU A 177 14.07 -6.88 16.43
CA LEU A 177 13.63 -8.15 15.85
C LEU A 177 14.24 -9.30 16.64
N VAL A 178 13.47 -10.37 16.80
CA VAL A 178 13.93 -11.57 17.48
C VAL A 178 14.77 -12.41 16.52
N GLU A 179 15.88 -12.94 17.00
CA GLU A 179 16.75 -13.78 16.17
C GLU A 179 16.04 -15.06 15.71
N LEU A 180 16.39 -15.53 14.50
CA LEU A 180 15.73 -16.68 13.88
C LEU A 180 15.80 -17.93 14.76
N GLY A 181 16.95 -18.20 15.39
CA GLY A 181 17.12 -19.36 16.28
C GLY A 181 16.20 -19.31 17.50
N GLU A 182 15.93 -18.12 18.03
CA GLU A 182 15.04 -17.91 19.16
C GLU A 182 13.58 -18.13 18.77
N ILE A 183 13.14 -17.61 17.60
CA ILE A 183 11.80 -17.87 17.06
C ILE A 183 11.58 -19.35 16.79
N LYS A 184 12.57 -20.02 16.19
CA LYS A 184 12.53 -21.47 15.96
C LYS A 184 12.34 -22.24 17.27
N ARG A 185 13.07 -21.87 18.33
CA ARG A 185 12.91 -22.47 19.66
C ARG A 185 11.51 -22.24 20.24
N LEU A 186 10.95 -21.04 20.09
CA LEU A 186 9.59 -20.74 20.52
C LEU A 186 8.56 -21.60 19.79
N LEU A 187 8.69 -21.75 18.47
CA LEU A 187 7.80 -22.60 17.67
C LEU A 187 7.92 -24.08 18.05
N ALA A 188 9.14 -24.58 18.28
CA ALA A 188 9.36 -25.96 18.74
C ALA A 188 8.65 -26.23 20.09
N ASN A 189 8.79 -25.32 21.05
CA ASN A 189 8.08 -25.43 22.34
C ASN A 189 6.55 -25.49 22.15
N VAL A 190 6.00 -24.74 21.20
CA VAL A 190 4.56 -24.80 20.89
C VAL A 190 4.17 -26.14 20.26
N CYS A 191 4.97 -26.66 19.33
CA CYS A 191 4.74 -27.99 18.75
C CYS A 191 4.70 -29.08 19.81
N ASP A 192 5.66 -29.05 20.75
CA ASP A 192 5.78 -30.03 21.84
C ASP A 192 4.55 -29.99 22.76
N GLU A 193 4.02 -28.80 23.04
CA GLU A 193 2.81 -28.63 23.86
C GLU A 193 1.54 -29.18 23.19
N ILE A 194 1.39 -28.97 21.88
CA ILE A 194 0.21 -29.39 21.11
C ILE A 194 0.40 -30.83 20.58
N ALA A 195 1.56 -31.46 20.85
CA ALA A 195 1.95 -32.79 20.37
C ALA A 195 1.90 -32.93 18.84
N VAL A 196 2.33 -31.89 18.13
CA VAL A 196 2.46 -31.89 16.65
C VAL A 196 3.89 -32.30 16.29
N LYS A 197 4.05 -33.31 15.44
CA LYS A 197 5.37 -33.69 14.92
C LYS A 197 5.83 -32.64 13.91
N TYR A 198 7.11 -32.30 13.88
CA TYR A 198 7.61 -31.29 12.95
C TYR A 198 8.98 -31.64 12.38
N ASP A 199 9.26 -31.13 11.19
CA ASP A 199 10.59 -31.11 10.60
C ASP A 199 11.31 -29.81 10.97
N GLU A 200 12.61 -29.90 11.26
CA GLU A 200 13.43 -28.74 11.61
C GLU A 200 13.45 -27.67 10.51
N ASP A 201 13.40 -28.11 9.24
CA ASP A 201 13.38 -27.23 8.06
C ASP A 201 12.06 -26.46 7.93
N ALA A 202 10.96 -27.07 8.35
CA ALA A 202 9.65 -26.43 8.31
C ALA A 202 9.53 -25.33 9.37
N LEU A 203 10.04 -25.57 10.59
CA LEU A 203 10.14 -24.51 11.62
C LEU A 203 11.11 -23.40 11.22
N PHE A 204 12.23 -23.76 10.58
CA PHE A 204 13.17 -22.78 10.06
C PHE A 204 12.51 -21.89 9.00
N TRP A 205 11.73 -22.49 8.09
CA TRP A 205 10.99 -21.74 7.08
C TRP A 205 10.01 -20.74 7.71
N ILE A 206 9.18 -21.17 8.67
CA ILE A 206 8.23 -20.28 9.38
C ILE A 206 8.96 -19.15 10.10
N ALA A 207 10.05 -19.47 10.80
CA ALA A 207 10.85 -18.48 11.53
C ALA A 207 11.46 -17.45 10.57
N ARG A 208 11.94 -17.88 9.40
CA ARG A 208 12.48 -17.00 8.36
C ARG A 208 11.39 -16.09 7.77
N GLU A 209 10.26 -16.67 7.41
CA GLU A 209 9.12 -15.96 6.81
C GLU A 209 8.52 -14.90 7.76
N SER A 210 8.61 -15.16 9.07
CA SER A 210 8.18 -14.19 10.09
C SER A 210 9.02 -12.92 10.16
N THR A 211 10.18 -12.86 9.49
CA THR A 211 11.10 -11.69 9.48
C THR A 211 11.48 -11.15 10.87
N GLY A 212 11.51 -12.01 11.89
CA GLY A 212 11.86 -11.62 13.26
C GLY A 212 10.66 -11.17 14.13
N SER A 213 9.44 -11.21 13.60
CA SER A 213 8.19 -10.90 14.31
C SER A 213 7.59 -12.16 14.94
N VAL A 214 7.57 -12.22 16.28
CA VAL A 214 7.03 -13.38 17.02
C VAL A 214 5.53 -13.55 16.79
N ARG A 215 4.79 -12.44 16.70
CA ARG A 215 3.34 -12.46 16.41
C ARG A 215 3.07 -13.07 15.04
N ASP A 216 3.84 -12.66 14.03
CA ASP A 216 3.65 -13.15 12.66
C ASP A 216 4.08 -14.62 12.56
N ALA A 217 5.14 -15.01 13.27
CA ALA A 217 5.56 -16.42 13.38
C ALA A 217 4.44 -17.32 13.93
N TYR A 218 3.80 -16.94 15.04
CA TYR A 218 2.69 -17.72 15.60
C TYR A 218 1.44 -17.72 14.71
N THR A 219 1.15 -16.60 14.05
CA THR A 219 0.01 -16.51 13.11
C THR A 219 0.21 -17.44 11.92
N LEU A 220 1.41 -17.41 11.32
CA LEU A 220 1.79 -18.29 10.22
C LEU A 220 1.82 -19.76 10.66
N PHE A 221 2.32 -20.03 11.87
CA PHE A 221 2.28 -21.35 12.47
C PHE A 221 0.86 -21.91 12.59
N ASP A 222 -0.09 -21.14 13.14
CA ASP A 222 -1.48 -21.59 13.28
C ASP A 222 -2.13 -21.91 11.92
N GLN A 223 -1.84 -21.08 10.91
CA GLN A 223 -2.28 -21.34 9.54
C GLN A 223 -1.74 -22.68 9.03
N ILE A 224 -0.45 -22.95 9.22
CA ILE A 224 0.18 -24.19 8.74
C ILE A 224 -0.30 -25.42 9.52
N VAL A 225 -0.45 -25.29 10.83
CA VAL A 225 -0.97 -26.37 11.68
C VAL A 225 -2.37 -26.79 11.26
N SER A 226 -3.21 -25.85 10.79
CA SER A 226 -4.58 -26.13 10.38
C SER A 226 -4.71 -27.14 9.22
N PHE A 227 -3.70 -27.23 8.34
CA PHE A 227 -3.71 -28.12 7.17
C PHE A 227 -2.61 -29.20 7.19
N SER A 228 -1.79 -29.29 8.23
CA SER A 228 -0.66 -30.24 8.29
C SER A 228 -1.02 -31.60 8.90
N GLU A 229 -2.29 -31.81 9.30
CA GLU A 229 -2.82 -33.11 9.76
C GLU A 229 -1.94 -33.79 10.85
N GLY A 230 -1.38 -32.98 11.76
CA GLY A 230 -0.56 -33.47 12.88
C GLY A 230 0.94 -33.68 12.58
N HIS A 231 1.38 -33.46 11.34
CA HIS A 231 2.81 -33.44 11.00
C HIS A 231 3.18 -32.27 10.07
N LEU A 232 3.98 -31.36 10.61
CA LEU A 232 4.43 -30.13 9.98
C LEU A 232 5.75 -30.37 9.21
N SER A 233 5.63 -30.54 7.90
CA SER A 233 6.73 -30.83 6.98
C SER A 233 6.86 -29.72 5.92
N LEU A 234 8.07 -29.43 5.44
CA LEU A 234 8.30 -28.36 4.47
C LEU A 234 7.58 -28.61 3.14
N ASP A 235 7.47 -29.85 2.70
CA ASP A 235 6.83 -30.20 1.43
C ASP A 235 5.33 -29.90 1.44
N LYS A 236 4.63 -30.21 2.54
CA LYS A 236 3.21 -29.84 2.74
C LYS A 236 3.00 -28.33 2.76
N ILE A 237 3.93 -27.58 3.38
CA ILE A 237 3.87 -26.11 3.39
C ILE A 237 3.94 -25.59 1.95
N ARG A 238 4.86 -26.12 1.14
CA ARG A 238 5.02 -25.73 -0.26
C ARG A 238 3.80 -26.06 -1.10
N GLU A 239 3.26 -27.27 -0.96
CA GLU A 239 2.08 -27.71 -1.70
C GLU A 239 0.85 -26.83 -1.39
N LYS A 240 0.61 -26.52 -0.11
CA LYS A 240 -0.59 -25.79 0.32
C LYS A 240 -0.49 -24.28 0.18
N LEU A 241 0.70 -23.71 0.34
CA LEU A 241 0.92 -22.27 0.17
C LEU A 241 1.25 -21.89 -1.28
N GLY A 242 1.37 -22.87 -2.20
CA GLY A 242 1.75 -22.61 -3.59
C GLY A 242 3.13 -21.96 -3.67
N LEU A 243 4.09 -22.45 -2.88
CA LEU A 243 5.47 -21.98 -2.94
C LEU A 243 6.23 -22.79 -3.97
N ILE A 244 7.11 -22.14 -4.72
CA ILE A 244 7.91 -22.84 -5.72
C ILE A 244 8.97 -23.67 -5.02
N GLY A 245 9.00 -24.97 -5.31
CA GLY A 245 10.08 -25.85 -4.86
C GLY A 245 11.40 -25.48 -5.53
N MET A 246 12.51 -25.58 -4.79
CA MET A 246 13.87 -25.40 -5.34
C MET A 246 14.11 -26.27 -6.58
N ASP A 247 13.55 -27.49 -6.63
CA ASP A 247 13.67 -28.38 -7.78
C ASP A 247 13.01 -27.81 -9.05
N GLN A 248 11.90 -27.11 -8.91
CA GLN A 248 11.21 -26.46 -10.04
C GLN A 248 12.04 -25.28 -10.57
N LEU A 249 12.63 -24.47 -9.68
CA LEU A 249 13.53 -23.38 -10.08
C LEU A 249 14.83 -23.90 -10.70
N ASN A 250 15.39 -24.99 -10.17
CA ASN A 250 16.54 -25.69 -10.74
C ASN A 250 16.23 -26.20 -12.16
N ASN A 251 15.08 -26.84 -12.35
CA ASN A 251 14.64 -27.34 -13.65
C ASN A 251 14.42 -26.20 -14.65
N LEU A 252 13.76 -25.13 -14.22
CA LEU A 252 13.56 -23.94 -15.04
C LEU A 252 14.89 -23.35 -15.50
N MET A 253 15.81 -23.13 -14.55
CA MET A 253 17.11 -22.55 -14.87
C MET A 253 17.96 -23.47 -15.74
N THR A 254 17.84 -24.78 -15.57
CA THR A 254 18.48 -25.75 -16.47
C THR A 254 17.91 -25.65 -17.88
N HIS A 255 16.58 -25.56 -18.05
CA HIS A 255 15.97 -25.36 -19.37
C HIS A 255 16.36 -24.02 -20.01
N LEU A 256 16.45 -22.95 -19.21
CA LEU A 256 16.89 -21.63 -19.68
C LEU A 256 18.35 -21.65 -20.15
N VAL A 257 19.23 -22.29 -19.37
CA VAL A 257 20.64 -22.49 -19.73
C VAL A 257 20.77 -23.35 -20.99
N GLU A 258 19.91 -24.35 -21.19
CA GLU A 258 19.94 -25.22 -22.37
C GLU A 258 19.23 -24.63 -23.61
N GLU A 259 18.75 -23.38 -23.55
CA GLU A 259 17.97 -22.71 -24.61
C GLU A 259 16.66 -23.43 -25.00
N LYS A 260 16.07 -24.18 -24.05
CA LYS A 260 14.79 -24.85 -24.24
C LYS A 260 13.63 -23.92 -23.84
N THR A 261 13.38 -22.89 -24.63
CA THR A 261 12.32 -21.89 -24.35
C THR A 261 10.94 -22.52 -24.21
N ASN A 262 10.57 -23.45 -25.10
CA ASN A 262 9.27 -24.13 -25.03
C ASN A 262 9.10 -24.89 -23.70
N ALA A 263 10.09 -25.70 -23.31
CA ALA A 263 10.06 -26.44 -22.05
C ALA A 263 10.07 -25.52 -20.82
N SER A 264 10.69 -24.33 -20.93
CA SER A 264 10.68 -23.33 -19.86
C SER A 264 9.29 -22.70 -19.68
N LEU A 265 8.60 -22.40 -20.79
CA LEU A 265 7.24 -21.85 -20.77
C LEU A 265 6.21 -22.89 -20.32
N ASP A 266 6.33 -24.15 -20.76
CA ASP A 266 5.48 -25.25 -20.30
C ASP A 266 5.63 -25.49 -18.78
N LEU A 267 6.87 -25.42 -18.28
CA LEU A 267 7.15 -25.53 -16.85
C LEU A 267 6.57 -24.35 -16.07
N LEU A 268 6.68 -23.13 -16.60
CA LEU A 268 6.06 -21.94 -16.02
C LEU A 268 4.53 -22.11 -15.93
N ASP A 269 3.87 -22.56 -17.00
CA ASP A 269 2.42 -22.80 -16.99
C ASP A 269 2.01 -23.86 -15.97
N CYS A 270 2.80 -24.93 -15.83
CA CYS A 270 2.59 -25.94 -14.81
C CYS A 270 2.68 -25.37 -13.38
N ILE A 271 3.69 -24.52 -13.12
CA ILE A 271 3.87 -23.87 -11.82
C ILE A 271 2.70 -22.92 -11.51
N LEU A 272 2.32 -22.07 -12.45
CA LEU A 272 1.20 -21.13 -12.27
C LEU A 272 -0.14 -21.86 -12.10
N SER A 273 -0.35 -22.94 -12.87
CA SER A 273 -1.54 -23.80 -12.73
C SER A 273 -1.57 -24.57 -11.40
N GLY A 274 -0.41 -24.77 -10.78
CA GLY A 274 -0.27 -25.31 -9.42
C GLY A 274 -0.68 -24.34 -8.30
N GLY A 275 -1.11 -23.12 -8.63
CA GLY A 275 -1.62 -22.14 -7.67
C GLY A 275 -0.60 -21.10 -7.21
N VAL A 276 0.62 -21.11 -7.77
CA VAL A 276 1.62 -20.08 -7.51
C VAL A 276 1.23 -18.77 -8.18
N SER A 277 1.20 -17.66 -7.44
CA SER A 277 0.94 -16.34 -8.03
C SER A 277 2.13 -15.83 -8.83
N VAL A 278 1.86 -14.98 -9.83
CA VAL A 278 2.89 -14.37 -10.67
C VAL A 278 3.88 -13.56 -9.83
N GLU A 279 3.36 -12.80 -8.86
CA GLU A 279 4.17 -11.99 -7.94
C GLU A 279 5.09 -12.86 -7.08
N GLN A 280 4.57 -13.97 -6.53
CA GLN A 280 5.37 -14.88 -5.73
C GLN A 280 6.46 -15.53 -6.56
N PHE A 281 6.15 -15.94 -7.80
CA PHE A 281 7.13 -16.52 -8.71
C PHE A 281 8.30 -15.57 -8.98
N ILE A 282 8.02 -14.29 -9.19
CA ILE A 282 9.05 -13.27 -9.44
C ILE A 282 9.94 -13.08 -8.21
N VAL A 283 9.35 -13.04 -7.02
CA VAL A 283 10.10 -12.94 -5.75
C VAL A 283 10.99 -14.17 -5.56
N ASP A 284 10.45 -15.37 -5.77
CA ASP A 284 11.19 -16.63 -5.62
C ASP A 284 12.34 -16.74 -6.63
N LEU A 285 12.10 -16.36 -7.89
CA LEU A 285 13.13 -16.34 -8.94
C LEU A 285 14.23 -15.31 -8.63
N ALA A 286 13.86 -14.12 -8.11
CA ALA A 286 14.82 -13.11 -7.69
C ALA A 286 15.68 -13.60 -6.51
N GLU A 287 15.08 -14.24 -5.50
CA GLU A 287 15.82 -14.81 -4.37
C GLU A 287 16.79 -15.89 -4.85
N TYR A 288 16.33 -16.77 -5.74
CA TYR A 288 17.13 -17.83 -6.33
C TYR A 288 18.35 -17.29 -7.09
N LEU A 289 18.15 -16.33 -8.00
CA LEU A 289 19.25 -15.70 -8.76
C LEU A 289 20.21 -14.93 -7.85
N ARG A 290 19.70 -14.23 -6.82
CA ARG A 290 20.53 -13.54 -5.81
C ARG A 290 21.42 -14.52 -5.06
N ASN A 291 20.88 -15.67 -4.66
CA ASN A 291 21.65 -16.69 -3.94
C ASN A 291 22.77 -17.25 -4.82
N ILE A 292 22.51 -17.52 -6.11
CA ILE A 292 23.54 -17.93 -7.06
C ILE A 292 24.61 -16.86 -7.23
N LEU A 293 24.22 -15.59 -7.38
CA LEU A 293 25.16 -14.47 -7.49
C LEU A 293 26.09 -14.40 -6.27
N PHE A 294 25.55 -14.59 -5.07
CA PHE A 294 26.33 -14.63 -3.84
C PHE A 294 27.33 -15.80 -3.82
N ILE A 295 26.92 -16.98 -4.29
CA ILE A 295 27.80 -18.15 -4.42
C ILE A 295 28.93 -17.87 -5.43
N PHE A 296 28.65 -17.22 -6.56
CA PHE A 296 29.68 -16.78 -7.51
C PHE A 296 30.73 -15.84 -6.87
N HIS A 297 30.34 -15.06 -5.86
CA HIS A 297 31.22 -14.20 -5.08
C HIS A 297 31.86 -14.88 -3.84
N GLY A 298 31.69 -16.19 -3.66
CA GLY A 298 32.30 -16.97 -2.59
C GLY A 298 31.57 -16.89 -1.24
N VAL A 299 30.36 -16.36 -1.20
CA VAL A 299 29.52 -16.33 0.00
C VAL A 299 28.86 -17.69 0.19
N ARG A 300 29.21 -18.41 1.27
CA ARG A 300 28.72 -19.77 1.57
C ARG A 300 28.00 -19.90 2.91
N LYS A 301 27.67 -18.78 3.55
CA LYS A 301 27.03 -18.80 4.87
C LYS A 301 25.56 -19.25 4.73
N GLU A 302 25.24 -20.43 5.23
CA GLU A 302 23.87 -21.01 5.18
C GLU A 302 22.82 -20.06 5.78
N SER A 303 23.15 -19.36 6.86
CA SER A 303 22.22 -18.40 7.48
C SER A 303 21.84 -17.22 6.57
N LEU A 304 22.62 -16.97 5.50
CA LEU A 304 22.38 -15.88 4.55
C LEU A 304 21.74 -16.38 3.25
N LEU A 305 22.13 -17.58 2.79
CA LEU A 305 21.60 -18.21 1.57
C LEU A 305 20.28 -18.97 1.82
N GLY A 306 20.04 -19.43 3.04
CA GLY A 306 18.90 -20.27 3.41
C GLY A 306 19.02 -21.74 2.96
N TYR A 307 19.99 -22.05 2.09
CA TYR A 307 20.25 -23.38 1.54
C TYR A 307 21.75 -23.62 1.41
N THR A 308 22.12 -24.90 1.30
CA THR A 308 23.46 -25.37 0.97
C THR A 308 23.72 -25.23 -0.54
N GLU A 309 25.00 -25.05 -0.93
CA GLU A 309 25.42 -24.82 -2.33
C GLU A 309 25.06 -25.98 -3.27
N ASP A 310 25.05 -27.21 -2.75
CA ASP A 310 24.71 -28.45 -3.45
C ASP A 310 23.23 -28.54 -3.89
N ARG A 311 22.36 -27.68 -3.36
CA ARG A 311 20.93 -27.64 -3.72
C ARG A 311 20.67 -26.86 -5.01
N PHE A 312 21.63 -26.12 -5.53
CA PHE A 312 21.51 -25.35 -6.76
C PHE A 312 22.00 -26.17 -7.96
N SER A 313 21.36 -25.99 -9.13
CA SER A 313 21.74 -26.72 -10.34
C SER A 313 23.19 -26.43 -10.78
N SER A 314 24.01 -27.49 -10.89
CA SER A 314 25.40 -27.38 -11.35
C SER A 314 25.50 -26.84 -12.78
N ALA A 315 24.49 -27.10 -13.61
CA ALA A 315 24.44 -26.61 -14.99
C ALA A 315 24.51 -25.08 -15.05
N VAL A 316 23.95 -24.38 -14.06
CA VAL A 316 23.99 -22.92 -13.97
C VAL A 316 25.42 -22.43 -13.75
N PHE A 317 26.16 -23.04 -12.82
CA PHE A 317 27.53 -22.65 -12.52
C PHE A 317 28.53 -23.03 -13.62
N GLU A 318 28.25 -24.09 -14.37
CA GLU A 318 29.11 -24.54 -15.48
C GLU A 318 28.95 -23.69 -16.75
N ASN A 319 27.76 -23.15 -17.00
CA ASN A 319 27.43 -22.50 -18.27
C ASN A 319 27.25 -20.99 -18.18
N LEU A 320 27.07 -20.43 -16.98
CA LEU A 320 26.87 -18.99 -16.78
C LEU A 320 27.99 -18.36 -15.97
N ASN A 321 28.15 -17.05 -16.13
CA ASN A 321 29.05 -16.22 -15.33
C ASN A 321 28.28 -15.24 -14.43
N SER A 322 28.99 -14.61 -13.49
CA SER A 322 28.38 -13.69 -12.54
C SER A 322 27.65 -12.50 -13.20
N ARG A 323 28.15 -11.99 -14.33
CA ARG A 323 27.54 -10.86 -15.06
C ARG A 323 26.21 -11.23 -15.70
N GLN A 324 26.09 -12.45 -16.21
CA GLN A 324 24.85 -12.96 -16.79
C GLN A 324 23.77 -13.16 -15.72
N ILE A 325 24.16 -13.67 -14.54
CA ILE A 325 23.25 -13.79 -13.39
C ILE A 325 22.83 -12.42 -12.87
N GLU A 326 23.76 -11.46 -12.79
CA GLU A 326 23.47 -10.09 -12.40
C GLU A 326 22.47 -9.43 -13.35
N TRP A 327 22.65 -9.59 -14.67
CA TRP A 327 21.68 -9.13 -15.67
C TRP A 327 20.31 -9.78 -15.50
N ALA A 328 20.26 -11.11 -15.35
CA ALA A 328 19.00 -11.82 -15.17
C ALA A 328 18.27 -11.35 -13.92
N LEU A 329 19.00 -11.11 -12.82
CA LEU A 329 18.44 -10.56 -11.59
C LEU A 329 17.88 -9.16 -11.79
N GLU A 330 18.57 -8.28 -12.53
CA GLU A 330 18.07 -6.93 -12.84
C GLU A 330 16.79 -6.96 -13.69
N GLU A 331 16.68 -7.86 -14.68
CA GLU A 331 15.46 -8.04 -15.47
C GLU A 331 14.28 -8.47 -14.58
N VAL A 332 14.51 -9.41 -13.65
CA VAL A 332 13.48 -9.87 -12.69
C VAL A 332 13.06 -8.76 -11.74
N ILE A 333 14.03 -8.01 -11.17
CA ILE A 333 13.74 -6.87 -10.28
C ILE A 333 13.00 -5.76 -11.04
N THR A 334 13.35 -5.52 -12.29
CA THR A 334 12.66 -4.57 -13.15
C THR A 334 11.22 -4.99 -13.40
N LEU A 335 10.98 -6.27 -13.69
CA LEU A 335 9.62 -6.80 -13.80
C LEU A 335 8.85 -6.60 -12.48
N PHE A 336 9.46 -6.94 -11.34
CA PHE A 336 8.84 -6.76 -10.02
C PHE A 336 8.40 -5.31 -9.75
N ARG A 337 9.21 -4.31 -10.14
CA ARG A 337 8.86 -2.89 -10.03
C ARG A 337 7.67 -2.51 -10.91
N ASN A 338 7.65 -3.03 -12.14
CA ASN A 338 6.69 -2.63 -13.17
C ASN A 338 5.38 -3.42 -13.12
N ILE A 339 5.34 -4.57 -12.45
CA ILE A 339 4.19 -5.48 -12.49
C ILE A 339 2.90 -4.85 -11.94
N ARG A 340 3.03 -3.91 -11.00
CA ARG A 340 1.89 -3.15 -10.44
C ARG A 340 1.15 -2.29 -11.46
N TYR A 341 1.82 -1.96 -12.58
CA TYR A 341 1.27 -1.18 -13.68
C TYR A 341 0.97 -2.03 -14.91
N SER A 342 1.16 -3.35 -14.83
CA SER A 342 0.96 -4.25 -15.96
C SER A 342 -0.52 -4.45 -16.26
N LEU A 343 -0.86 -4.46 -17.55
CA LEU A 343 -2.19 -4.85 -18.02
C LEU A 343 -2.45 -6.35 -17.84
N ASN A 344 -1.39 -7.15 -17.94
CA ASN A 344 -1.44 -8.59 -17.71
C ASN A 344 -0.08 -9.07 -17.14
N PRO A 345 0.01 -9.24 -15.81
CA PRO A 345 1.22 -9.71 -15.12
C PRO A 345 1.80 -11.00 -15.70
N ARG A 346 0.94 -11.93 -16.12
CA ARG A 346 1.35 -13.23 -16.65
C ARG A 346 2.09 -13.09 -17.99
N PHE A 347 1.61 -12.24 -18.89
CA PHE A 347 2.26 -12.03 -20.19
C PHE A 347 3.64 -11.40 -20.06
N GLU A 348 3.81 -10.46 -19.14
CA GLU A 348 5.11 -9.85 -18.86
C GLU A 348 6.10 -10.88 -18.26
N LEU A 349 5.60 -11.80 -17.43
CA LEU A 349 6.41 -12.90 -16.91
C LEU A 349 6.81 -13.90 -18.00
N GLU A 350 5.88 -14.30 -18.88
CA GLU A 350 6.16 -15.17 -20.02
C GLU A 350 7.20 -14.51 -20.96
N LEU A 351 7.08 -13.20 -21.19
CA LEU A 351 8.06 -12.42 -21.95
C LEU A 351 9.44 -12.41 -21.29
N LEU A 352 9.49 -12.24 -19.96
CA LEU A 352 10.73 -12.31 -19.20
C LEU A 352 11.39 -13.69 -19.34
N VAL A 353 10.65 -14.79 -19.14
CA VAL A 353 11.17 -16.16 -19.26
C VAL A 353 11.70 -16.43 -20.69
N SER A 354 11.00 -15.91 -21.70
CA SER A 354 11.47 -15.95 -23.09
C SER A 354 12.79 -15.18 -23.28
N ARG A 355 12.92 -13.97 -22.72
CA ARG A 355 14.19 -13.20 -22.76
C ARG A 355 15.32 -13.92 -22.02
N LEU A 356 15.04 -14.47 -20.84
CA LEU A 356 16.02 -15.20 -20.03
C LEU A 356 16.53 -16.47 -20.73
N SER A 357 15.80 -17.03 -21.70
CA SER A 357 16.31 -18.14 -22.51
C SER A 357 17.56 -17.75 -23.32
N SER A 358 17.79 -16.45 -23.55
CA SER A 358 18.97 -15.92 -24.24
C SER A 358 20.11 -15.51 -23.30
N ILE A 359 20.03 -15.86 -22.02
CA ILE A 359 21.00 -15.45 -20.97
C ILE A 359 22.46 -15.75 -21.32
N ARG A 360 22.74 -16.86 -22.03
CA ARG A 360 24.10 -17.24 -22.44
C ARG A 360 24.73 -16.25 -23.41
N TYR A 361 23.92 -15.54 -24.19
CA TYR A 361 24.37 -14.57 -25.20
C TYR A 361 24.41 -13.14 -24.66
N HIS A 362 24.00 -12.93 -23.40
CA HIS A 362 24.07 -11.61 -22.80
C HIS A 362 25.53 -11.21 -22.58
N ILE A 363 25.97 -10.19 -23.31
CA ILE A 363 27.28 -9.56 -23.21
C ILE A 363 27.06 -8.13 -22.73
N ASP A 364 27.79 -7.72 -21.71
CA ASP A 364 27.77 -6.33 -21.23
C ASP A 364 28.19 -5.38 -22.38
N PRO A 365 27.36 -4.37 -22.72
CA PRO A 365 27.71 -3.37 -23.73
C PRO A 365 29.08 -2.73 -23.51
N LYS A 366 29.53 -2.55 -22.26
CA LYS A 366 30.87 -2.03 -21.96
C LYS A 366 31.97 -2.99 -22.40
N ALA A 367 31.80 -4.29 -22.11
CA ALA A 367 32.75 -5.32 -22.52
C ALA A 367 32.83 -5.42 -24.05
N LEU A 368 31.68 -5.33 -24.73
CA LEU A 368 31.62 -5.27 -26.19
C LEU A 368 32.36 -4.02 -26.73
N LEU A 369 32.20 -2.86 -26.08
CA LEU A 369 32.85 -1.62 -26.48
C LEU A 369 34.37 -1.66 -26.29
N GLU A 370 34.84 -2.26 -25.18
CA GLU A 370 36.26 -2.50 -24.92
C GLU A 370 36.87 -3.45 -25.96
N GLU A 371 36.16 -4.52 -26.31
CA GLU A 371 36.62 -5.52 -27.27
C GLU A 371 36.61 -4.97 -28.71
N LEU A 372 35.60 -4.18 -29.08
CA LEU A 372 35.57 -3.43 -30.34
C LEU A 372 36.67 -2.38 -30.41
N SER A 373 36.96 -1.70 -29.30
CA SER A 373 38.06 -0.72 -29.24
C SER A 373 39.42 -1.42 -29.41
N ARG A 374 39.60 -2.56 -28.75
CA ARG A 374 40.79 -3.41 -28.90
C ARG A 374 40.96 -3.95 -30.32
N MET A 375 39.88 -4.42 -30.95
CA MET A 375 39.90 -4.84 -32.36
C MET A 375 40.24 -3.68 -33.30
N LYS A 376 39.71 -2.48 -33.04
CA LYS A 376 40.02 -1.27 -33.82
C LYS A 376 41.51 -0.90 -33.72
N GLU A 377 42.11 -1.03 -32.54
CA GLU A 377 43.55 -0.81 -32.34
C GLU A 377 44.41 -1.89 -33.04
N GLN A 378 43.98 -3.16 -33.03
CA GLN A 378 44.64 -4.25 -33.74
C GLN A 378 44.54 -4.12 -35.28
N LEU A 379 43.41 -3.65 -35.78
CA LEU A 379 43.21 -3.35 -37.21
C LEU A 379 43.95 -2.07 -37.63
N GLY A 380 44.10 -1.10 -36.72
CA GLY A 380 44.90 0.11 -36.95
C GLY A 380 46.42 -0.14 -36.95
N SER A 381 46.88 -1.23 -36.35
CA SER A 381 48.30 -1.63 -36.27
C SER A 381 48.69 -2.72 -37.27
N SER A 382 47.72 -3.43 -37.86
CA SER A 382 47.94 -4.46 -38.88
C SER A 382 47.77 -3.86 -40.27
N ASN A 383 48.87 -3.65 -40.98
CA ASN A 383 48.88 -3.24 -42.38
C ASN A 383 48.38 -4.42 -43.26
N ILE A 384 47.07 -4.64 -43.29
CA ILE A 384 46.45 -5.66 -44.15
C ILE A 384 46.57 -5.17 -45.60
N GLN A 385 47.51 -5.74 -46.35
CA GLN A 385 47.52 -5.65 -47.82
C GLN A 385 46.29 -6.38 -48.36
N ILE A 386 45.17 -5.66 -48.45
CA ILE A 386 44.04 -6.07 -49.28
C ILE A 386 44.52 -5.87 -50.72
N SER A 387 44.98 -6.95 -51.35
CA SER A 387 45.19 -6.99 -52.80
C SER A 387 43.89 -6.56 -53.49
N SER A 388 44.00 -5.50 -54.29
CA SER A 388 42.92 -4.85 -55.02
C SER A 388 42.12 -5.84 -55.88
N SER A 389 40.95 -6.26 -55.38
CA SER A 389 39.89 -6.87 -56.20
C SER A 389 38.54 -6.15 -56.00
N GLY A 390 38.58 -4.92 -55.49
CA GLY A 390 37.39 -4.10 -55.21
C GLY A 390 36.88 -3.24 -56.38
N GLU A 391 37.61 -3.16 -57.50
CA GLU A 391 37.18 -2.35 -58.65
C GLU A 391 36.19 -3.05 -59.60
N GLU A 392 36.04 -4.38 -59.53
CA GLU A 392 35.05 -5.09 -60.36
C GLU A 392 33.63 -5.09 -59.78
N ILE A 393 33.46 -4.89 -58.46
CA ILE A 393 32.12 -4.92 -57.84
C ILE A 393 31.42 -3.56 -57.96
N LYS A 394 32.17 -2.44 -57.97
CA LYS A 394 31.60 -1.10 -58.20
C LYS A 394 31.05 -0.90 -59.62
N LYS A 395 31.43 -1.74 -60.59
CA LYS A 395 30.94 -1.66 -61.98
C LYS A 395 29.63 -2.41 -62.23
N LYS A 396 29.15 -3.23 -61.28
CA LYS A 396 27.95 -4.07 -61.45
C LYS A 396 26.67 -3.58 -60.75
N LEU A 397 26.72 -2.49 -59.99
CA LEU A 397 25.54 -1.87 -59.39
C LEU A 397 25.32 -0.46 -59.94
N LYS A 398 24.90 -0.37 -61.21
CA LYS A 398 24.15 0.79 -61.71
C LYS A 398 22.70 0.62 -61.25
N ILE A 399 22.32 1.32 -60.19
CA ILE A 399 20.90 1.59 -59.91
C ILE A 399 20.49 2.73 -60.85
N PRO A 400 19.46 2.58 -61.70
CA PRO A 400 18.99 3.68 -62.54
C PRO A 400 18.28 4.71 -61.66
N GLU A 401 18.85 5.90 -61.53
CA GLU A 401 18.08 7.11 -61.20
C GLU A 401 17.17 7.42 -62.39
N THR A 402 15.95 6.89 -62.42
CA THR A 402 14.79 7.43 -63.16
C THR A 402 13.56 6.51 -63.02
N VAL A 403 12.96 6.36 -61.83
CA VAL A 403 11.52 6.05 -61.67
C VAL A 403 11.03 6.55 -60.30
N LEU A 404 11.11 7.85 -60.02
CA LEU A 404 10.46 8.47 -58.87
C LEU A 404 9.92 9.85 -59.27
N SER A 405 8.90 9.87 -60.13
CA SER A 405 8.02 11.03 -60.27
C SER A 405 6.61 10.71 -60.77
N ASP A 406 6.40 9.63 -61.54
CA ASP A 406 5.12 9.51 -62.28
C ASP A 406 4.09 8.53 -61.69
N ALA A 407 4.40 7.81 -60.61
CA ALA A 407 3.47 6.82 -60.02
C ALA A 407 2.74 7.28 -58.74
N PHE A 408 3.10 8.43 -58.17
CA PHE A 408 2.50 8.92 -56.91
C PHE A 408 1.39 9.96 -57.12
N ASP A 409 1.39 10.67 -58.26
CA ASP A 409 0.40 11.70 -58.58
C ASP A 409 -0.90 11.18 -59.21
N GLN A 410 -0.91 9.95 -59.72
CA GLN A 410 -2.08 9.38 -60.40
C GLN A 410 -3.10 8.74 -59.42
N LYS A 411 -2.66 8.30 -58.23
CA LYS A 411 -3.53 7.68 -57.21
C LYS A 411 -4.16 8.67 -56.21
N LEU A 412 -3.67 9.91 -56.13
CA LEU A 412 -4.26 10.95 -55.28
C LEU A 412 -5.36 11.76 -55.98
N ARG A 413 -5.44 11.72 -57.33
CA ARG A 413 -6.48 12.45 -58.11
C ARG A 413 -7.78 11.68 -58.31
N GLU A 414 -7.82 10.37 -58.03
CA GLU A 414 -9.04 9.56 -58.16
C GLU A 414 -9.88 9.45 -56.87
N ARG A 415 -9.46 10.05 -55.75
CA ARG A 415 -10.20 10.02 -54.47
C ARG A 415 -11.00 11.29 -54.14
N HIS A 416 -10.95 12.31 -55.00
CA HIS A 416 -11.75 13.52 -54.83
C HIS A 416 -12.56 13.85 -56.09
N SER A 417 -13.62 13.07 -56.32
CA SER A 417 -14.76 13.50 -57.12
C SER A 417 -16.03 12.82 -56.60
N ALA A 418 -16.78 13.54 -55.76
CA ALA A 418 -18.19 13.25 -55.56
C ALA A 418 -18.98 13.74 -56.78
N PRO A 419 -20.14 13.12 -57.06
CA PRO A 419 -21.33 13.95 -57.21
C PRO A 419 -22.51 13.48 -56.35
N ALA A 420 -23.29 14.46 -55.94
CA ALA A 420 -24.48 14.40 -55.10
C ALA A 420 -25.74 13.90 -55.84
N VAL A 421 -26.67 13.24 -55.13
CA VAL A 421 -28.14 13.20 -55.38
C VAL A 421 -28.81 12.80 -54.04
N SER A 422 -29.51 13.70 -53.33
CA SER A 422 -30.94 14.06 -53.39
C SER A 422 -31.95 12.99 -52.91
N ALA A 423 -32.89 13.46 -52.09
CA ALA A 423 -33.89 12.74 -51.31
C ALA A 423 -35.08 12.16 -52.11
N ALA A 424 -35.68 11.08 -51.60
CA ALA A 424 -37.12 10.77 -51.71
C ALA A 424 -37.54 9.72 -50.65
N LYS A 425 -38.66 9.98 -49.95
CA LYS A 425 -39.49 8.99 -49.21
C LYS A 425 -40.56 8.40 -50.18
N PRO A 426 -41.59 7.66 -49.71
CA PRO A 426 -41.63 6.23 -49.35
C PRO A 426 -42.64 5.46 -50.25
N ASN A 427 -42.64 4.12 -50.28
CA ASN A 427 -43.87 3.35 -50.53
C ASN A 427 -43.79 1.86 -50.15
N GLU A 428 -44.99 1.29 -50.00
CA GLU A 428 -45.44 0.13 -49.21
C GLU A 428 -45.28 -1.26 -49.86
N ALA A 429 -45.49 -2.28 -48.99
CA ALA A 429 -45.93 -3.68 -49.23
C ALA A 429 -44.86 -4.66 -49.80
N GLU A 430 -44.72 -5.94 -49.40
CA GLU A 430 -45.63 -6.94 -48.83
C GLU A 430 -44.92 -7.90 -47.84
N ALA A 431 -45.76 -8.61 -47.05
CA ALA A 431 -45.42 -9.58 -46.01
C ALA A 431 -45.05 -10.97 -46.54
N VAL A 432 -44.15 -11.69 -45.83
CA VAL A 432 -44.29 -13.15 -45.55
C VAL A 432 -43.61 -13.48 -44.21
N SER A 433 -44.33 -14.28 -43.41
CA SER A 433 -44.01 -14.81 -42.09
C SER A 433 -43.04 -16.00 -42.10
N ALA A 434 -42.24 -16.16 -41.03
CA ALA A 434 -41.92 -17.46 -40.43
C ALA A 434 -41.24 -17.29 -39.05
N SER A 435 -41.81 -17.95 -38.04
CA SER A 435 -41.32 -18.00 -36.66
C SER A 435 -40.21 -19.03 -36.45
N SER A 436 -39.27 -18.78 -35.53
CA SER A 436 -38.83 -19.77 -34.54
C SER A 436 -37.94 -19.13 -33.48
N ASN A 437 -38.33 -19.27 -32.21
CA ASN A 437 -37.51 -19.04 -31.01
C ASN A 437 -36.91 -20.38 -30.54
N PRO A 438 -35.71 -20.39 -29.93
CA PRO A 438 -35.26 -21.46 -29.05
C PRO A 438 -35.41 -21.12 -27.55
N PRO A 439 -35.25 -22.11 -26.63
CA PRO A 439 -35.98 -22.18 -25.37
C PRO A 439 -35.17 -21.84 -24.10
N ALA A 440 -35.89 -21.71 -22.98
CA ALA A 440 -35.40 -21.50 -21.62
C ALA A 440 -35.07 -22.80 -20.86
N PRO A 441 -34.28 -22.76 -19.75
CA PRO A 441 -34.06 -23.89 -18.86
C PRO A 441 -35.06 -23.95 -17.67
N PRO A 442 -35.09 -25.08 -16.91
CA PRO A 442 -36.29 -25.58 -16.23
C PRO A 442 -36.39 -25.29 -14.72
N VAL A 443 -37.58 -25.55 -14.18
CA VAL A 443 -37.97 -25.56 -12.75
C VAL A 443 -38.46 -26.96 -12.37
N ILE A 444 -38.22 -27.39 -11.12
CA ILE A 444 -39.10 -28.15 -10.17
C ILE A 444 -38.17 -28.72 -9.06
N ASN A 445 -38.51 -28.90 -7.78
CA ASN A 445 -39.38 -28.31 -6.75
C ASN A 445 -39.16 -29.21 -5.49
N GLU A 446 -39.25 -28.66 -4.27
CA GLU A 446 -39.96 -29.22 -3.09
C GLU A 446 -39.41 -28.77 -1.71
N LYS A 447 -40.34 -28.18 -0.92
CA LYS A 447 -40.62 -28.36 0.52
C LYS A 447 -39.58 -27.94 1.59
N GLU A 448 -39.90 -26.94 2.42
CA GLU A 448 -40.55 -27.09 3.75
C GLU A 448 -40.74 -25.75 4.50
N GLU A 449 -41.87 -25.67 5.22
CA GLU A 449 -42.23 -24.89 6.43
C GLU A 449 -41.85 -23.41 6.62
N ARG A 450 -42.86 -22.53 6.49
CA ARG A 450 -42.93 -21.21 7.13
C ARG A 450 -43.94 -21.23 8.28
N ARG A 451 -43.51 -20.77 9.45
CA ARG A 451 -44.39 -20.24 10.52
C ARG A 451 -44.69 -18.77 10.22
N GLU A 452 -45.97 -18.43 10.16
CA GLU A 452 -46.53 -17.07 10.16
C GLU A 452 -46.67 -16.56 11.61
N THR A 453 -46.49 -15.27 11.92
CA THR A 453 -47.54 -14.21 11.95
C THR A 453 -46.95 -12.97 12.70
N PRO A 454 -47.60 -11.78 12.81
CA PRO A 454 -47.65 -10.76 11.75
C PRO A 454 -47.52 -9.30 12.27
N THR A 455 -47.54 -8.36 11.33
CA THR A 455 -47.65 -6.90 11.45
C THR A 455 -49.04 -6.44 11.90
N VAL A 456 -49.17 -5.39 12.75
CA VAL A 456 -50.33 -4.46 12.75
C VAL A 456 -49.93 -3.03 13.19
N ARG A 457 -50.45 -2.06 12.44
CA ARG A 457 -50.45 -0.59 12.58
C ARG A 457 -51.25 -0.11 13.80
N HIS A 458 -50.89 1.03 14.42
CA HIS A 458 -51.84 2.03 14.92
C HIS A 458 -51.10 3.28 15.43
N THR A 459 -51.31 4.42 14.77
CA THR A 459 -51.36 5.74 15.43
C THR A 459 -52.54 6.47 14.83
N GLU A 460 -53.69 6.27 15.46
CA GLU A 460 -54.81 7.21 15.48
C GLU A 460 -54.97 7.66 16.92
N ASN A 461 -55.41 8.91 17.08
CA ASN A 461 -55.90 9.53 18.32
C ASN A 461 -54.86 9.97 19.35
N GLN A 462 -54.35 11.19 19.17
CA GLN A 462 -54.32 12.17 20.25
C GLN A 462 -54.32 13.60 19.65
N LEU A 463 -55.52 14.02 19.21
CA LEU A 463 -55.91 15.40 18.97
C LEU A 463 -57.34 15.55 19.49
N GLN A 464 -57.48 15.62 20.82
CA GLN A 464 -58.63 16.19 21.50
C GLN A 464 -58.13 16.80 22.81
N ASN A 465 -57.61 18.02 22.72
CA ASN A 465 -57.85 19.11 23.66
C ASN A 465 -57.08 20.32 23.15
N LEU A 466 -57.68 21.50 23.34
CA LEU A 466 -57.27 22.83 22.87
C LEU A 466 -57.82 23.22 21.48
N LYS A 467 -59.15 23.28 21.41
CA LYS A 467 -59.81 24.45 20.82
C LYS A 467 -59.65 25.63 21.79
N GLU A 468 -59.74 26.85 21.23
CA GLU A 468 -59.67 28.18 21.87
C GLU A 468 -58.27 28.81 21.87
N ILE A 469 -57.92 29.46 20.76
CA ILE A 469 -57.83 30.93 20.65
C ILE A 469 -57.96 31.25 19.14
N GLU A 470 -59.05 31.93 18.79
CA GLU A 470 -59.35 32.46 17.46
C GLU A 470 -58.71 33.85 17.24
N ASP A 471 -58.47 34.14 15.96
CA ASP A 471 -58.51 35.44 15.26
C ASP A 471 -57.33 36.42 15.29
N ALA A 472 -56.63 36.52 14.15
CA ALA A 472 -56.67 37.70 13.27
C ALA A 472 -56.03 37.42 11.88
N PRO A 473 -56.55 37.97 10.76
CA PRO A 473 -56.08 37.71 9.41
C PRO A 473 -55.00 38.71 8.94
N GLY A 474 -54.02 38.26 8.16
CA GLY A 474 -52.99 39.10 7.55
C GLY A 474 -52.45 38.51 6.25
N GLU A 475 -53.00 39.00 5.15
CA GLU A 475 -52.54 39.04 3.75
C GLU A 475 -51.25 38.27 3.35
N ILE A 476 -51.42 37.36 2.39
CA ILE A 476 -50.32 36.88 1.53
C ILE A 476 -49.99 38.02 0.55
N GLN A 477 -48.90 38.76 0.82
CA GLN A 477 -48.30 39.64 -0.18
C GLN A 477 -47.25 38.85 -0.98
N GLN A 478 -47.44 38.85 -2.30
CA GLN A 478 -46.42 38.45 -3.27
C GLN A 478 -45.25 39.43 -3.16
N GLU A 479 -44.19 39.06 -2.44
CA GLU A 479 -42.92 39.75 -2.57
C GLU A 479 -42.16 39.20 -3.78
N THR A 480 -42.24 40.00 -4.85
CA THR A 480 -41.25 40.11 -5.92
C THR A 480 -39.84 39.90 -5.38
N VAL A 481 -39.17 38.83 -5.82
CA VAL A 481 -37.72 38.66 -5.66
C VAL A 481 -37.04 39.79 -6.44
N GLN A 482 -36.68 40.85 -5.71
CA GLN A 482 -35.75 41.86 -6.19
C GLN A 482 -34.41 41.17 -6.38
N ASN A 483 -33.86 41.24 -7.60
CA ASN A 483 -32.48 40.84 -7.87
C ASN A 483 -31.55 41.70 -7.01
N GLU A 484 -31.09 41.15 -5.88
CA GLU A 484 -29.96 41.71 -5.16
C GLU A 484 -28.75 41.79 -6.12
N PRO A 485 -28.01 42.91 -6.14
CA PRO A 485 -26.78 43.00 -6.90
C PRO A 485 -25.78 41.96 -6.38
N LEU A 486 -25.09 41.28 -7.30
CA LEU A 486 -24.09 40.26 -6.98
C LEU A 486 -23.12 40.78 -5.89
N PRO A 487 -22.96 40.07 -4.76
CA PRO A 487 -21.99 40.47 -3.74
C PRO A 487 -20.55 40.34 -4.28
N PRO A 488 -19.58 41.05 -3.67
CA PRO A 488 -18.18 40.93 -4.05
C PRO A 488 -17.70 39.47 -3.97
N LEU A 489 -16.90 39.04 -4.95
CA LEU A 489 -16.41 37.66 -5.17
C LEU A 489 -15.99 36.89 -3.89
N PRO A 490 -15.31 37.48 -2.90
CA PRO A 490 -14.93 36.77 -1.68
C PRO A 490 -16.12 36.34 -0.82
N GLU A 491 -17.12 37.21 -0.65
CA GLU A 491 -18.33 36.92 0.14
C GLU A 491 -19.25 35.94 -0.60
N PHE A 492 -19.31 36.05 -1.92
CA PHE A 492 -20.05 35.11 -2.77
C PHE A 492 -19.48 33.69 -2.67
N ARG A 493 -18.15 33.55 -2.77
CA ARG A 493 -17.46 32.25 -2.64
C ARG A 493 -17.76 31.60 -1.30
N GLU A 494 -17.69 32.35 -0.21
CA GLU A 494 -17.96 31.81 1.13
C GLU A 494 -19.40 31.32 1.28
N LYS A 495 -20.39 32.11 0.83
CA LYS A 495 -21.80 31.71 0.86
C LYS A 495 -22.09 30.45 0.03
N VAL A 496 -21.49 30.32 -1.15
CA VAL A 496 -21.63 29.13 -2.01
C VAL A 496 -21.00 27.89 -1.35
N LEU A 497 -19.80 28.02 -0.77
CA LEU A 497 -19.13 26.92 -0.07
C LEU A 497 -19.89 26.48 1.18
N ILE A 498 -20.49 27.40 1.94
CA ILE A 498 -21.33 27.07 3.10
C ILE A 498 -22.57 26.30 2.67
N ALA A 499 -23.27 26.77 1.63
CA ALA A 499 -24.46 26.09 1.10
C ALA A 499 -24.13 24.67 0.61
N LEU A 500 -23.02 24.50 -0.11
CA LEU A 500 -22.58 23.19 -0.59
C LEU A 500 -22.12 22.26 0.54
N ARG A 501 -21.53 22.78 1.62
CA ARG A 501 -21.15 21.95 2.79
C ARG A 501 -22.37 21.35 3.49
N GLN A 502 -23.53 22.00 3.45
CA GLN A 502 -24.74 21.49 4.09
C GLN A 502 -25.40 20.35 3.30
N GLU A 503 -25.33 20.38 1.96
CA GLU A 503 -25.98 19.36 1.12
C GLU A 503 -24.99 18.30 0.60
N ARG A 504 -23.78 18.67 0.13
CA ARG A 504 -22.76 17.74 -0.41
C ARG A 504 -21.32 18.19 -0.14
N HIS A 505 -20.71 17.63 0.92
CA HIS A 505 -19.33 17.91 1.32
C HIS A 505 -18.27 17.69 0.23
N SER A 506 -18.44 16.70 -0.65
CA SER A 506 -17.49 16.39 -1.72
C SER A 506 -17.40 17.49 -2.79
N LEU A 507 -18.54 18.10 -3.15
CA LEU A 507 -18.59 19.21 -4.11
C LEU A 507 -18.00 20.48 -3.51
N ALA A 508 -18.29 20.75 -2.23
CA ALA A 508 -17.68 21.87 -1.51
C ALA A 508 -16.14 21.74 -1.46
N ALA A 509 -15.62 20.54 -1.19
CA ALA A 509 -14.17 20.30 -1.15
C ALA A 509 -13.51 20.44 -2.52
N ALA A 510 -14.17 19.97 -3.59
CA ALA A 510 -13.67 20.11 -4.96
C ALA A 510 -13.69 21.58 -5.43
N MET A 511 -14.74 22.34 -5.08
CA MET A 511 -14.80 23.78 -5.40
C MET A 511 -13.84 24.61 -4.56
N ASP A 512 -13.54 24.24 -3.31
CA ASP A 512 -12.59 24.98 -2.48
C ASP A 512 -11.13 24.84 -2.97
N LYS A 513 -10.81 23.71 -3.62
CA LYS A 513 -9.53 23.45 -4.28
C LYS A 513 -9.36 24.17 -5.62
N SER A 514 -10.43 24.74 -6.17
CA SER A 514 -10.31 25.54 -7.39
C SER A 514 -9.50 26.82 -7.12
N GLY A 515 -8.73 27.23 -8.12
CA GLY A 515 -7.81 28.37 -8.04
C GLY A 515 -8.56 29.70 -8.00
N SER A 516 -8.70 30.33 -9.17
CA SER A 516 -9.43 31.59 -9.33
C SER A 516 -10.88 31.36 -9.74
N TRP A 517 -11.78 32.12 -9.12
CA TRP A 517 -13.20 32.23 -9.46
C TRP A 517 -13.39 33.55 -10.20
N ASP A 518 -13.96 33.48 -11.40
CA ASP A 518 -14.31 34.67 -12.16
C ASP A 518 -15.81 34.65 -12.44
N LEU A 519 -16.49 35.76 -12.16
CA LEU A 519 -17.95 35.84 -12.14
C LEU A 519 -18.40 36.91 -13.13
N ASP A 520 -19.00 36.46 -14.23
CA ASP A 520 -19.50 37.32 -15.31
C ASP A 520 -21.02 37.20 -15.39
N GLY A 521 -21.73 38.09 -14.69
CA GLY A 521 -23.19 38.10 -14.62
C GLY A 521 -23.75 36.80 -14.03
N SER A 522 -24.24 35.90 -14.88
CA SER A 522 -24.75 34.58 -14.51
C SER A 522 -23.76 33.43 -14.78
N GLY A 523 -22.54 33.70 -15.24
CA GLY A 523 -21.52 32.68 -15.50
C GLY A 523 -20.43 32.66 -14.42
N LEU A 524 -20.22 31.50 -13.77
CA LEU A 524 -19.10 31.27 -12.86
C LEU A 524 -18.03 30.44 -13.56
N THR A 525 -16.85 31.03 -13.76
CA THR A 525 -15.68 30.36 -14.34
C THR A 525 -14.71 29.94 -13.24
N LEU A 526 -14.48 28.63 -13.13
CA LEU A 526 -13.57 28.03 -12.14
C LEU A 526 -12.30 27.53 -12.82
N SER A 527 -11.14 27.92 -12.30
CA SER A 527 -9.86 27.38 -12.78
C SER A 527 -9.36 26.23 -11.92
N PHE A 528 -8.95 25.13 -12.55
CA PHE A 528 -8.39 23.95 -11.88
C PHE A 528 -6.97 23.66 -12.38
N ASN A 529 -6.13 23.14 -11.48
CA ASN A 529 -4.78 22.68 -11.79
C ASN A 529 -4.75 21.20 -12.24
N SER A 530 -5.85 20.46 -12.01
CA SER A 530 -5.99 19.05 -12.36
C SER A 530 -7.16 18.84 -13.33
N PRO A 531 -6.95 18.16 -14.48
CA PRO A 531 -8.03 17.79 -15.39
C PRO A 531 -9.12 16.93 -14.73
N PHE A 532 -8.76 16.16 -13.70
CA PHE A 532 -9.70 15.29 -13.00
C PHE A 532 -10.75 16.09 -12.21
N GLU A 533 -10.31 17.16 -11.53
CA GLU A 533 -11.18 18.00 -10.71
C GLU A 533 -12.10 18.88 -11.58
N SER A 534 -11.61 19.37 -12.72
CA SER A 534 -12.46 20.09 -13.68
C SER A 534 -13.53 19.20 -14.27
N THR A 535 -13.20 17.98 -14.69
CA THR A 535 -14.19 17.05 -15.28
C THR A 535 -15.20 16.57 -14.24
N PHE A 536 -14.80 16.47 -12.97
CA PHE A 536 -15.71 16.15 -11.86
C PHE A 536 -16.73 17.27 -11.63
N ILE A 537 -16.28 18.53 -11.57
CA ILE A 537 -17.18 19.69 -11.38
C ILE A 537 -18.05 19.95 -12.63
N GLU A 538 -17.53 19.71 -13.83
CA GLU A 538 -18.30 19.84 -15.07
C GLU A 538 -19.45 18.82 -15.15
N LYS A 539 -19.22 17.57 -14.72
CA LYS A 539 -20.26 16.53 -14.65
C LYS A 539 -21.37 16.86 -13.63
N GLU A 540 -20.99 17.43 -12.50
CA GLU A 540 -21.92 17.74 -11.40
C GLU A 540 -22.43 19.20 -11.46
N SER A 541 -22.12 19.94 -12.53
CA SER A 541 -22.44 21.37 -12.70
C SER A 541 -23.92 21.67 -12.48
N ARG A 542 -24.83 20.88 -13.07
CA ARG A 542 -26.28 21.05 -12.92
C ARG A 542 -26.76 20.92 -11.48
N GLU A 543 -26.09 20.09 -10.69
CA GLU A 543 -26.47 19.87 -9.30
C GLU A 543 -25.98 21.02 -8.42
N ILE A 544 -24.76 21.51 -8.66
CA ILE A 544 -24.24 22.72 -8.00
C ILE A 544 -25.14 23.92 -8.32
N GLU A 545 -25.55 24.09 -9.58
CA GLU A 545 -26.47 25.16 -9.99
C GLU A 545 -27.84 25.08 -9.27
N ALA A 546 -28.37 23.85 -9.08
CA ALA A 546 -29.62 23.64 -8.34
C ALA A 546 -29.49 23.98 -6.85
N ILE A 547 -28.38 23.59 -6.22
CA ILE A 547 -28.11 23.87 -4.79
C ILE A 547 -27.95 25.37 -4.58
N VAL A 548 -27.20 26.05 -5.45
CA VAL A 548 -26.98 27.51 -5.34
C VAL A 548 -28.29 28.27 -5.60
N LYS A 549 -29.10 27.84 -6.57
CA LYS A 549 -30.42 28.46 -6.81
C LYS A 549 -31.37 28.27 -5.63
N LYS A 550 -31.35 27.10 -4.99
CA LYS A 550 -32.20 26.79 -3.84
C LYS A 550 -31.76 27.52 -2.57
N ALA A 551 -30.46 27.61 -2.32
CA ALA A 551 -29.91 28.19 -1.08
C ALA A 551 -29.72 29.70 -1.14
N LEU A 552 -29.43 30.26 -2.32
CA LEU A 552 -29.03 31.66 -2.49
C LEU A 552 -29.90 32.42 -3.51
N GLY A 553 -30.86 31.76 -4.17
CA GLY A 553 -31.77 32.39 -5.13
C GLY A 553 -31.16 32.74 -6.49
N TRP A 554 -29.86 32.51 -6.69
CA TRP A 554 -29.14 32.87 -7.91
C TRP A 554 -29.10 31.72 -8.93
N SER A 555 -29.40 32.03 -10.18
CA SER A 555 -29.20 31.11 -11.30
C SER A 555 -27.83 31.37 -11.93
N LEU A 556 -26.97 30.36 -11.90
CA LEU A 556 -25.60 30.44 -12.41
C LEU A 556 -25.37 29.35 -13.45
N HIS A 557 -24.38 29.57 -14.31
CA HIS A 557 -23.84 28.59 -15.24
C HIS A 557 -22.36 28.38 -14.96
N ILE A 558 -21.98 27.14 -14.65
CA ILE A 558 -20.60 26.82 -14.29
C ILE A 558 -19.80 26.46 -15.54
N LYS A 559 -18.67 27.15 -15.74
CA LYS A 559 -17.65 26.79 -16.73
C LYS A 559 -16.35 26.46 -16.01
N THR A 560 -15.71 25.36 -16.40
CA THR A 560 -14.41 24.97 -15.84
C THR A 560 -13.31 25.18 -16.86
N ILE A 561 -12.21 25.80 -16.45
CA ILE A 561 -11.00 25.96 -17.28
C ILE A 561 -9.86 25.19 -16.61
N VAL A 562 -9.20 24.31 -17.34
CA VAL A 562 -7.95 23.70 -16.88
C VAL A 562 -6.81 24.63 -17.23
N LYS A 563 -6.06 25.08 -16.22
CA LYS A 563 -4.80 25.80 -16.47
C LYS A 563 -3.77 24.78 -16.97
N HIS A 564 -3.63 24.66 -18.29
CA HIS A 564 -2.43 24.07 -18.86
C HIS A 564 -1.26 24.99 -18.52
N LYS A 565 -0.27 24.49 -17.76
CA LYS A 565 1.04 25.15 -17.67
C LYS A 565 1.54 25.31 -19.11
N LYS A 566 1.49 26.53 -19.65
CA LYS A 566 2.16 26.86 -20.90
C LYS A 566 3.67 26.74 -20.66
N GLU A 567 4.35 26.02 -21.54
CA GLU A 567 5.80 26.01 -21.72
C GLU A 567 6.34 27.34 -22.29
N GLU A 568 5.81 28.47 -21.83
CA GLU A 568 6.28 29.81 -22.22
C GLU A 568 6.48 30.63 -20.94
N ASP A 569 7.56 30.31 -20.23
CA ASP A 569 8.41 31.25 -19.47
C ASP A 569 9.70 30.50 -19.11
N LEU A 570 10.46 30.17 -20.16
CA LEU A 570 11.80 29.55 -20.08
C LEU A 570 12.91 30.60 -20.08
N ASN A 571 12.64 31.82 -19.63
CA ASN A 571 13.67 32.82 -19.40
C ASN A 571 13.33 33.67 -18.17
N GLN A 572 14.21 33.58 -17.17
CA GLN A 572 14.24 34.35 -15.91
C GLN A 572 13.34 33.84 -14.78
N GLU A 573 13.69 32.69 -14.22
CA GLU A 573 13.71 32.53 -12.76
C GLU A 573 14.70 31.41 -12.43
N VAL A 574 15.79 31.76 -11.73
CA VAL A 574 16.80 30.78 -11.30
C VAL A 574 16.14 29.92 -10.23
N GLU A 575 16.07 28.61 -10.47
CA GLU A 575 15.53 27.61 -9.54
C GLU A 575 16.19 27.77 -8.15
N GLU A 576 15.41 27.83 -7.07
CA GLU A 576 15.93 28.02 -5.68
C GLU A 576 17.07 27.07 -5.32
N GLN A 577 17.08 25.87 -5.92
CA GLN A 577 18.13 24.87 -5.74
C GLN A 577 19.47 25.30 -6.37
N VAL A 578 19.45 25.99 -7.52
CA VAL A 578 20.65 26.52 -8.18
C VAL A 578 21.21 27.71 -7.39
N GLU A 579 20.35 28.52 -6.79
CA GLU A 579 20.78 29.65 -5.95
C GLU A 579 21.38 29.18 -4.61
N LEU A 580 20.84 28.10 -4.05
CA LEU A 580 21.43 27.40 -2.89
C LEU A 580 22.84 26.88 -3.21
N VAL A 581 23.01 26.23 -4.37
CA VAL A 581 24.32 25.72 -4.82
C VAL A 581 25.30 26.87 -5.13
N ARG A 582 24.82 27.98 -5.71
CA ARG A 582 25.64 29.18 -5.95
C ARG A 582 26.17 29.79 -4.66
N ASN A 583 25.32 29.88 -3.64
CA ASN A 583 25.69 30.46 -2.35
C ASN A 583 26.68 29.58 -1.57
N ILE A 584 26.58 28.25 -1.72
CA ILE A 584 27.49 27.30 -1.06
C ILE A 584 28.86 27.26 -1.77
N PHE A 585 28.89 27.28 -3.10
CA PHE A 585 30.12 27.02 -3.88
C PHE A 585 30.74 28.24 -4.58
N ARG A 586 30.14 29.43 -4.45
CA ARG A 586 30.61 30.71 -5.05
C ARG A 586 30.92 30.64 -6.56
N GLY A 587 30.16 29.85 -7.32
CA GLY A 587 30.31 29.71 -8.78
C GLY A 587 29.56 30.76 -9.59
N THR A 588 29.93 30.96 -10.86
CA THR A 588 29.21 31.79 -11.84
C THR A 588 28.54 30.93 -12.92
N LEU A 589 27.34 31.32 -13.34
CA LEU A 589 26.59 30.63 -14.41
C LEU A 589 27.17 31.01 -15.77
N ILE A 590 27.56 30.02 -16.57
CA ILE A 590 27.97 30.20 -17.97
C ILE A 590 26.86 29.63 -18.84
N ASN A 591 26.09 30.50 -19.52
CA ASN A 591 25.12 30.07 -20.51
C ASN A 591 25.87 29.48 -21.72
N ARG A 592 25.62 28.21 -22.04
CA ARG A 592 25.98 27.64 -23.35
C ARG A 592 24.82 27.89 -24.31
N SER A 593 25.12 28.62 -25.38
CA SER A 593 24.32 28.78 -26.60
C SER A 593 24.00 27.46 -27.28
#